data_AF-A0A6P2FT60-F1
#
_entry.id   AF-A0A6P2FT60-F1
#
_cell.length_a   1.000
_cell.length_b   1.000
_cell.length_c   1.000
_cell.angle_alpha   90.00
_cell.angle_beta   90.00
_cell.angle_gamma   90.00
#
_symmetry.space_group_name_H-M   'P 1'
#
loop_
_entity.id
_entity.type
_entity.pdbx_description
1 polymer ?
#
loop_
_entity_poly.entity_id
_entity_poly.type
_entity_poly.pdbx_seq_one_letter_code
_entity_poly.pdbx_strand_id
1 'polypeptide(L)'
;MGVARALLVEGVPLSDAAAAHEMSRQQANVVRNRFMAKAEKQRVDAFMAREKPKLAATVLEPFDQDMRTLRDKGYTIRQIVAFLREQGIETSVTTVRNFLKE
;
A
#
# COMPACT_ATOMS: atom_id res chain seq x y z
N MET A 1 -6.41 -4.62 -28.02
CA MET A 1 -5.18 -4.33 -27.26
C MET A 1 -3.90 -4.63 -28.07
N GLY A 2 -3.90 -4.48 -29.40
CA GLY A 2 -2.71 -4.77 -30.22
C GLY A 2 -1.58 -3.75 -30.04
N VAL A 3 -1.92 -2.46 -30.06
CA VAL A 3 -0.93 -1.35 -30.02
C VAL A 3 -0.02 -1.41 -28.79
N ALA A 4 -0.58 -1.63 -27.60
CA ALA A 4 0.23 -1.68 -26.37
C ALA A 4 1.19 -2.87 -26.38
N ARG A 5 0.78 -4.03 -26.92
CA ARG A 5 1.64 -5.20 -27.08
C ARG A 5 2.73 -4.94 -28.11
N ALA A 6 2.40 -4.36 -29.26
CA ALA A 6 3.36 -3.99 -30.30
C ALA A 6 4.45 -3.05 -29.75
N LEU A 7 4.04 -2.02 -29.00
CA LEU A 7 4.94 -1.04 -28.41
C LEU A 7 5.81 -1.58 -27.27
N LEU A 8 5.25 -2.42 -26.39
CA LEU A 8 5.88 -2.78 -25.12
C LEU A 8 6.51 -4.17 -25.10
N VAL A 9 6.05 -5.08 -25.95
CA VAL A 9 6.52 -6.49 -26.01
C VAL A 9 7.30 -6.74 -27.29
N GLU A 10 6.79 -6.24 -28.43
CA GLU A 10 7.39 -6.49 -29.74
C GLU A 10 8.41 -5.41 -30.15
N GLY A 11 8.51 -4.32 -29.39
CA GLY A 11 9.48 -3.24 -29.62
C GLY A 11 9.22 -2.43 -30.88
N VAL A 12 8.01 -2.49 -31.44
CA VAL A 12 7.64 -1.78 -32.67
C VAL A 12 7.71 -0.26 -32.44
N PRO A 13 8.31 0.52 -33.37
CA PRO A 13 8.35 1.97 -33.28
C PRO A 13 6.94 2.58 -33.19
N LEU A 14 6.83 3.71 -32.49
CA LEU A 14 5.54 4.33 -32.20
C LEU A 14 4.79 4.80 -33.46
N SER A 15 5.51 5.26 -34.48
CA SER A 15 4.92 5.59 -35.78
C SER A 15 4.24 4.39 -36.41
N ASP A 16 4.93 3.25 -36.38
CA ASP A 16 4.57 2.06 -37.15
C ASP A 16 3.44 1.31 -36.44
N ALA A 17 3.50 1.25 -35.10
CA ALA A 17 2.40 0.74 -34.28
C ALA A 17 1.15 1.62 -34.37
N ALA A 18 1.30 2.94 -34.52
CA ALA A 18 0.16 3.84 -34.70
C ALA A 18 -0.49 3.65 -36.10
N ALA A 19 0.33 3.56 -37.14
CA ALA A 19 -0.12 3.34 -38.51
C ALA A 19 -0.82 1.98 -38.70
N ALA A 20 -0.24 0.90 -38.16
CA ALA A 20 -0.80 -0.46 -38.23
C ALA A 20 -2.15 -0.63 -37.51
N HIS A 21 -2.50 0.34 -36.65
CA HIS A 21 -3.75 0.36 -35.90
C HIS A 21 -4.60 1.61 -36.19
N GLU A 22 -4.39 2.24 -37.34
CA GLU A 22 -5.19 3.35 -37.87
C GLU A 22 -5.39 4.50 -36.87
N MET A 23 -4.34 4.83 -36.09
CA MET A 23 -4.41 5.85 -35.06
C MET A 23 -3.28 6.86 -35.15
N SER A 24 -3.47 8.00 -34.49
CA SER A 24 -2.42 9.01 -34.39
C SER A 24 -1.33 8.57 -33.40
N ARG A 25 -0.11 9.10 -33.59
CA ARG A 25 1.00 8.92 -32.63
C ARG A 25 0.62 9.35 -31.21
N GLN A 26 -0.20 10.38 -31.08
CA GLN A 26 -0.68 10.85 -29.78
C GLN A 26 -1.62 9.82 -29.13
N GLN A 27 -2.54 9.24 -29.90
CA GLN A 27 -3.44 8.19 -29.41
C GLN A 27 -2.66 6.94 -28.99
N ALA A 28 -1.67 6.50 -29.79
CA ALA A 28 -0.81 5.37 -29.45
C ALA A 28 -0.02 5.61 -28.14
N ASN A 29 0.51 6.83 -27.95
CA ASN A 29 1.16 7.23 -26.70
C ASN A 29 0.20 7.21 -25.50
N VAL A 30 -1.03 7.70 -25.65
CA VAL A 30 -2.05 7.64 -24.59
C VAL A 30 -2.37 6.19 -24.22
N VAL A 31 -2.52 5.31 -25.20
CA VAL A 31 -2.75 3.87 -24.97
C VAL A 31 -1.59 3.25 -24.19
N ARG A 32 -0.33 3.54 -24.59
CA ARG A 32 0.87 3.08 -23.88
C ARG A 32 0.89 3.54 -22.42
N ASN A 33 0.65 4.83 -22.19
CA ASN A 33 0.70 5.41 -20.85
C ASN A 33 -0.41 4.86 -19.95
N ARG A 34 -1.62 4.70 -20.47
CA ARG A 34 -2.74 4.08 -19.73
C ARG A 34 -2.46 2.63 -19.37
N PHE A 35 -1.86 1.88 -20.29
CA PHE A 35 -1.48 0.49 -20.02
C PHE A 35 -0.43 0.42 -18.90
N MET A 36 0.61 1.25 -18.96
CA MET A 36 1.63 1.34 -17.91
C MET A 36 1.04 1.73 -16.55
N ALA A 37 0.16 2.72 -16.50
CA ALA A 37 -0.51 3.12 -15.26
C ALA A 37 -1.37 1.99 -14.68
N LYS A 38 -2.08 1.24 -15.53
CA LYS A 38 -2.87 0.07 -15.10
C LYS A 38 -1.96 -1.06 -14.61
N ALA A 39 -0.85 -1.33 -15.29
CA ALA A 39 0.12 -2.34 -14.90
C ALA A 39 0.74 -2.00 -13.53
N GLU A 40 1.10 -0.74 -13.30
CA GLU A 40 1.61 -0.27 -12.02
C GLU A 40 0.56 -0.44 -10.91
N LYS A 41 -0.67 0.00 -11.16
CA LYS A 41 -1.77 -0.20 -10.21
C LYS A 41 -1.94 -1.67 -9.86
N GLN A 42 -1.95 -2.55 -10.87
CA GLN A 42 -2.09 -3.99 -10.66
C GLN A 42 -0.91 -4.58 -9.89
N ARG A 43 0.32 -4.07 -10.08
CA ARG A 43 1.49 -4.46 -9.31
C ARG A 43 1.33 -4.11 -7.83
N VAL A 44 0.86 -2.90 -7.54
CA VAL A 44 0.60 -2.45 -6.16
C VAL A 44 -0.55 -3.23 -5.53
N ASP A 45 -1.65 -3.42 -6.25
CA ASP A 45 -2.80 -4.20 -5.79
C ASP A 45 -2.43 -5.67 -5.49
N ALA A 46 -1.62 -6.29 -6.36
CA ALA A 46 -1.11 -7.65 -6.15
C ALA A 46 -0.17 -7.74 -4.93
N PHE A 47 0.65 -6.71 -4.72
CA PHE A 47 1.47 -6.61 -3.51
C PHE A 47 0.59 -6.50 -2.26
N MET A 48 -0.40 -5.62 -2.24
CA MET A 48 -1.33 -5.45 -1.11
C MET A 48 -2.17 -6.71 -0.83
N ALA A 49 -2.54 -7.46 -1.87
CA ALA A 49 -3.27 -8.71 -1.73
C ALA A 49 -2.42 -9.83 -1.11
N ARG A 50 -1.12 -9.88 -1.43
CA ARG A 50 -0.19 -10.87 -0.88
C ARG A 50 0.30 -10.48 0.52
N GLU A 51 0.77 -9.25 0.67
CA GLU A 51 1.36 -8.73 1.88
C GLU A 51 0.33 -7.86 2.59
N LYS A 52 -0.41 -8.46 3.52
CA LYS A 52 -1.25 -7.67 4.43
C LYS A 52 -0.33 -6.71 5.20
N PRO A 53 -0.72 -5.44 5.38
CA PRO A 53 0.06 -4.52 6.19
C PRO A 53 0.35 -5.15 7.56
N LYS A 54 1.63 -5.35 7.88
CA LYS A 54 2.08 -5.68 9.25
C LYS A 54 2.02 -4.41 10.10
N LEU A 55 0.87 -3.75 10.13
CA LEU A 55 0.70 -2.58 10.97
C LEU A 55 0.34 -3.08 12.36
N ALA A 56 1.28 -2.94 13.30
CA ALA A 56 0.97 -3.04 14.71
C ALA A 56 -0.20 -2.10 15.10
N ALA A 57 -0.44 -1.04 14.33
CA ALA A 57 -1.60 -0.17 14.47
C ALA A 57 -2.93 -0.93 14.40
N THR A 58 -3.13 -1.90 13.50
CA THR A 58 -4.43 -2.61 13.42
C THR A 58 -4.70 -3.56 14.59
N VAL A 59 -3.64 -4.04 15.25
CA VAL A 59 -3.76 -4.87 16.46
C VAL A 59 -3.98 -4.00 17.70
N LEU A 60 -3.42 -2.80 17.71
CA LEU A 60 -3.52 -1.85 18.83
C LEU A 60 -4.76 -0.94 18.76
N GLU A 61 -5.32 -0.73 17.57
CA GLU A 61 -6.53 0.08 17.30
C GLU A 61 -7.69 -0.23 18.24
N PRO A 62 -8.07 -1.50 18.50
CA PRO A 62 -9.16 -1.82 19.42
C PRO A 62 -8.91 -1.36 20.87
N PHE A 63 -7.65 -1.13 21.24
CA PHE A 63 -7.22 -0.75 22.58
C PHE A 63 -6.83 0.73 22.68
N ASP A 64 -7.03 1.54 21.63
CA ASP A 64 -6.62 2.96 21.62
C ASP A 64 -7.19 3.74 22.80
N GLN A 65 -8.50 3.62 23.02
CA GLN A 65 -9.18 4.30 24.11
C GLN A 65 -8.66 3.89 25.49
N ASP A 66 -8.39 2.59 25.69
CA ASP A 66 -7.87 2.06 26.94
C ASP A 66 -6.43 2.53 27.19
N MET A 67 -5.57 2.48 26.16
CA MET A 67 -4.20 2.94 26.25
C MET A 67 -4.11 4.46 26.51
N ARG A 68 -4.96 5.27 25.87
CA ARG A 68 -5.07 6.72 26.14
C ARG A 68 -5.54 6.96 27.57
N THR A 69 -6.56 6.24 28.03
CA THR A 69 -7.04 6.32 29.42
C THR A 69 -5.95 5.97 30.43
N LEU A 70 -5.20 4.89 30.21
CA LEU A 70 -4.08 4.50 31.07
C LEU A 70 -2.98 5.57 31.07
N ARG A 71 -2.60 6.10 29.90
CA ARG A 71 -1.62 7.18 29.80
C ARG A 71 -2.06 8.42 30.57
N ASP A 72 -3.30 8.84 30.40
CA ASP A 72 -3.85 10.05 31.02
C ASP A 72 -3.99 9.90 32.55
N LYS A 73 -4.16 8.66 33.03
CA LYS A 73 -4.08 8.30 34.46
C LYS A 73 -2.65 8.19 35.00
N GLY A 74 -1.63 8.46 34.18
CA GLY A 74 -0.22 8.49 34.58
C GLY A 74 0.50 7.13 34.50
N TYR A 75 -0.10 6.11 33.87
CA TYR A 75 0.57 4.83 33.67
C TYR A 75 1.71 4.97 32.65
N THR A 76 2.83 4.32 32.94
CA THR A 76 3.98 4.31 32.04
C THR A 76 3.73 3.43 30.82
N ILE A 77 4.43 3.70 29.71
CA ILE A 77 4.33 2.88 28.49
C ILE A 77 4.66 1.39 28.78
N ARG A 78 5.55 1.09 29.74
CA ARG A 78 5.84 -0.30 30.14
C ARG A 78 4.63 -0.98 30.78
N GLN A 79 3.86 -0.27 31.59
CA GLN A 79 2.63 -0.79 32.20
C GLN A 79 1.53 -0.96 31.15
N ILE A 80 1.45 -0.07 30.16
CA ILE A 80 0.52 -0.22 29.03
C ILE A 80 0.86 -1.48 28.19
N VAL A 81 2.15 -1.75 27.96
CA VAL A 81 2.59 -3.01 27.31
C VAL A 81 2.21 -4.24 28.15
N ALA A 82 2.32 -4.17 29.48
CA ALA A 82 1.89 -5.27 30.35
C ALA A 82 0.37 -5.50 30.27
N PHE A 83 -0.43 -4.44 30.26
CA PHE A 83 -1.88 -4.51 30.03
C PHE A 83 -2.23 -5.19 28.70
N LEU A 84 -1.56 -4.80 27.61
CA LEU A 84 -1.78 -5.42 26.30
C LEU A 84 -1.39 -6.90 26.28
N ARG A 85 -0.35 -7.28 27.02
CA ARG A 85 0.09 -8.67 27.14
C ARG A 85 -0.96 -9.54 27.84
N GLU A 86 -1.66 -9.02 28.84
CA GLU A 86 -2.78 -9.72 29.50
C GLU A 86 -3.94 -9.98 28.54
N GLN A 87 -4.11 -9.14 27.52
CA GLN A 87 -5.10 -9.29 26.45
C GLN A 87 -4.59 -10.15 25.28
N GLY A 88 -3.42 -10.79 25.41
CA GLY A 88 -2.83 -11.65 24.38
C GLY A 88 -2.07 -10.90 23.28
N ILE A 89 -1.80 -9.60 23.44
CA ILE A 89 -1.05 -8.80 22.47
C ILE A 89 0.40 -8.68 22.91
N GLU A 90 1.29 -9.35 22.16
CA GLU A 90 2.72 -9.15 22.29
C GLU A 90 3.17 -7.93 21.48
N THR A 91 3.55 -6.86 22.17
CA THR A 91 4.03 -5.63 21.54
C THR A 91 5.23 -5.04 22.28
N SER A 92 5.89 -4.06 21.66
CA SER A 92 7.05 -3.38 22.23
C SER A 92 6.70 -2.00 22.78
N VAL A 93 7.51 -1.52 23.73
CA VAL A 93 7.43 -0.14 24.25
C VAL A 93 7.52 0.90 23.13
N THR A 94 8.35 0.65 22.11
CA THR A 94 8.52 1.55 20.96
C THR A 94 7.25 1.59 20.11
N THR A 95 6.62 0.43 19.90
CA THR A 95 5.37 0.31 19.14
C THR A 95 4.24 1.08 19.81
N VAL A 96 4.01 0.87 21.11
CA VAL A 96 2.98 1.59 21.88
C VAL A 96 3.27 3.09 21.92
N ARG A 97 4.54 3.48 22.07
CA ARG A 97 4.93 4.89 22.06
C ARG A 97 4.63 5.57 20.71
N ASN A 98 4.93 4.92 19.59
CA ASN A 98 4.67 5.47 18.27
C ASN A 98 3.16 5.59 18.04
N PHE A 99 2.40 4.57 18.42
CA PHE A 99 0.94 4.56 18.32
C PHE A 99 0.28 5.69 19.13
N LEU A 100 0.75 5.95 20.36
CA LEU A 100 0.19 7.02 21.21
C LEU A 100 0.68 8.44 20.88
N LYS A 101 1.66 8.58 19.97
CA LYS A 101 2.15 9.87 19.46
C LYS A 101 1.41 10.35 18.22
N GLU A 102 0.77 9.43 17.49
CA GLU A 102 -0.16 9.73 16.40
C GLU A 102 -1.51 10.21 16.96
#